data_AF-A0A537IHA2-F1
#
_entry.id   AF-A0A537IHA2-F1
#
_cell.length_a   1.000
_cell.length_b   1.000
_cell.length_c   1.000
_cell.angle_alpha   90.00
_cell.angle_beta   90.00
_cell.angle_gamma   90.00
#
_symmetry.space_group_name_H-M   'P 1'
#
loop_
_entity.id
_entity.type
_entity.pdbx_description
1 polymer ?
#
loop_
_entity_poly.entity_id
_entity_poly.type
_entity_poly.pdbx_seq_one_letter_code
_entity_poly.pdbx_strand_id
1 'polypeptide(L)'
;MFRRHYDRKGLDTIIATLLLVVIVVVMTVIVYSWSLGVFGAILPTPPTGREILTIENQGFDSSNMKLTLFLRNTGSTPTTLASYYIQDQNGNQYARTTWSVPATSPASIVNGTGVFLFINTACISCTHAGNSFQFQAGNAYTITLITQRNNQFAFTIIR
;
A
#
# COMPACT_ATOMS: atom_id res chain seq x y z
N MET A 1 -62.76 -46.60 -38.06
CA MET A 1 -61.44 -46.42 -37.41
C MET A 1 -60.72 -45.27 -38.10
N PHE A 2 -60.93 -44.03 -37.66
CA PHE A 2 -60.34 -42.84 -38.30
C PHE A 2 -58.98 -42.54 -37.66
N ARG A 3 -57.89 -42.74 -38.41
CA ARG A 3 -56.52 -42.42 -37.99
C ARG A 3 -56.13 -41.08 -38.61
N ARG A 4 -56.15 -40.03 -37.79
CA ARG A 4 -55.82 -38.66 -38.20
C ARG A 4 -54.30 -38.55 -38.38
N HIS A 5 -53.83 -38.36 -39.62
CA HIS A 5 -52.44 -38.09 -39.92
C HIS A 5 -52.15 -36.61 -39.63
N TYR A 6 -51.29 -36.34 -38.64
CA TYR A 6 -50.84 -34.99 -38.28
C TYR A 6 -49.70 -34.59 -39.24
N ASP A 7 -49.89 -33.50 -39.98
CA ASP A 7 -48.87 -32.98 -40.91
C ASP A 7 -47.75 -32.31 -40.10
N ARG A 8 -46.58 -32.96 -40.03
CA ARG A 8 -45.48 -32.62 -39.11
C ARG A 8 -44.69 -31.37 -39.53
N LYS A 9 -44.81 -30.94 -40.78
CA LYS A 9 -43.94 -29.91 -41.40
C LYS A 9 -44.06 -28.54 -40.73
N GLY A 10 -45.25 -28.13 -40.30
CA GLY A 10 -45.45 -26.86 -39.59
C GLY A 10 -45.20 -26.95 -38.08
N LEU A 11 -45.40 -28.14 -37.50
CA LEU A 11 -45.17 -28.40 -36.09
C LEU A 11 -43.66 -28.39 -35.75
N ASP A 12 -42.83 -28.93 -36.65
CA ASP A 12 -41.38 -28.99 -36.46
C ASP A 12 -40.73 -27.60 -36.39
N THR A 13 -41.22 -26.63 -37.18
CA THR A 13 -40.75 -25.23 -37.12
C THR A 13 -41.16 -24.55 -35.81
N ILE A 14 -42.36 -24.83 -35.32
CA ILE A 14 -42.86 -24.29 -34.05
C ILE A 14 -42.07 -24.88 -32.87
N ILE A 15 -41.80 -26.20 -32.89
CA ILE A 15 -41.00 -26.86 -31.86
C ILE A 15 -39.56 -26.35 -31.90
N ALA A 16 -38.97 -26.17 -33.09
CA ALA A 16 -37.61 -25.66 -33.24
C ALA A 16 -37.46 -24.23 -32.69
N THR A 17 -38.42 -23.35 -32.96
CA THR A 17 -38.39 -21.96 -32.46
C THR A 17 -38.59 -21.90 -30.94
N LEU A 18 -39.48 -22.72 -30.37
CA LEU A 18 -39.65 -22.81 -28.92
C LEU A 18 -38.38 -23.35 -28.23
N LEU A 19 -37.77 -24.39 -28.80
CA LEU A 19 -36.51 -24.95 -28.28
C LEU A 19 -35.39 -23.91 -28.33
N LEU A 20 -35.30 -23.15 -29.43
CA LEU A 20 -34.33 -22.06 -29.59
C LEU A 20 -34.49 -21.00 -28.48
N VAL A 21 -35.72 -20.55 -28.21
CA VAL A 21 -35.96 -19.56 -27.15
C VAL A 21 -35.53 -20.09 -25.79
N VAL A 22 -35.84 -21.35 -25.48
CA VAL A 22 -35.47 -21.98 -24.21
C VAL A 22 -33.96 -22.04 -24.03
N ILE A 23 -33.20 -22.47 -25.04
CA ILE A 23 -31.73 -22.54 -24.92
C ILE A 23 -31.11 -21.15 -24.77
N VAL A 24 -31.66 -20.13 -25.44
CA VAL A 24 -31.17 -18.76 -25.31
C VAL A 24 -31.36 -18.25 -23.88
N VAL A 25 -32.52 -18.52 -23.28
CA VAL A 25 -32.79 -18.15 -21.88
C VAL A 25 -31.85 -18.87 -20.92
N VAL A 26 -31.56 -20.15 -21.15
CA VAL A 26 -30.63 -20.89 -20.28
C VAL A 26 -29.20 -20.36 -20.42
N MET A 27 -28.74 -20.10 -21.65
CA MET A 27 -27.39 -19.59 -21.90
C MET A 27 -27.19 -18.19 -21.31
N THR A 28 -28.18 -17.30 -21.37
CA THR A 28 -28.07 -15.97 -20.78
C THR A 28 -27.93 -16.02 -19.26
N VAL A 29 -28.63 -16.93 -18.58
CA VAL A 29 -28.49 -17.12 -17.12
C VAL A 29 -27.10 -17.65 -16.75
N ILE A 30 -26.55 -18.57 -17.54
CA ILE A 30 -25.18 -19.08 -17.34
C ILE A 30 -24.16 -17.96 -17.56
N VAL A 31 -24.29 -17.20 -18.65
CA VAL A 31 -23.38 -16.07 -18.93
C VAL A 31 -23.48 -14.99 -17.86
N TYR A 32 -24.68 -14.70 -17.35
CA TYR A 32 -24.89 -13.74 -16.26
C TYR A 32 -24.19 -14.19 -14.96
N SER A 33 -24.38 -15.44 -14.55
CA SER A 33 -23.74 -15.97 -13.34
C SER A 33 -22.21 -16.08 -13.46
N TRP A 34 -21.71 -16.48 -14.63
CA TRP A 34 -20.27 -16.46 -14.92
C TRP A 34 -19.71 -15.03 -14.88
N SER A 35 -20.42 -14.08 -15.48
CA SER A 35 -20.02 -12.68 -15.47
C SER A 35 -19.91 -12.13 -14.04
N LEU A 36 -20.90 -12.37 -13.18
CA LEU A 36 -20.84 -11.95 -11.77
C LEU A 36 -19.64 -12.55 -11.01
N GLY A 37 -19.31 -13.82 -11.25
CA GLY A 37 -18.15 -14.47 -10.64
C GLY A 37 -16.81 -13.89 -11.12
N VAL A 38 -16.69 -13.63 -12.43
CA VAL A 38 -15.51 -12.98 -13.02
C VAL A 38 -15.36 -11.55 -12.50
N PHE A 39 -16.45 -10.77 -12.45
CA PHE A 39 -16.45 -9.42 -11.88
C PHE A 39 -16.02 -9.42 -10.42
N GLY A 40 -16.49 -10.37 -9.61
CA GLY A 40 -16.05 -10.50 -8.22
C GLY A 40 -14.56 -10.81 -8.05
N ALA A 41 -13.94 -11.48 -9.03
CA ALA A 41 -12.52 -11.84 -9.00
C ALA A 41 -11.58 -10.76 -9.60
N ILE A 42 -12.06 -9.94 -10.54
CA ILE A 42 -11.25 -8.87 -11.17
C ILE A 42 -11.40 -7.51 -10.48
N LEU A 43 -12.44 -7.32 -9.66
CA LEU A 43 -12.54 -6.12 -8.84
C LEU A 43 -11.40 -6.13 -7.82
N PRO A 44 -10.66 -5.01 -7.67
CA PRO A 44 -9.64 -4.91 -6.65
C PRO A 44 -10.27 -5.22 -5.29
N THR A 45 -9.77 -6.25 -4.62
CA THR A 45 -10.08 -6.44 -3.21
C THR A 45 -9.68 -5.15 -2.49
N PRO A 46 -10.56 -4.57 -1.64
CA PRO A 46 -10.17 -3.39 -0.89
C PRO A 46 -8.88 -3.74 -0.14
N PRO A 47 -7.82 -2.91 -0.25
CA PRO A 47 -6.51 -3.25 0.28
C PRO A 47 -6.68 -3.60 1.77
N THR A 48 -6.29 -4.81 2.13
CA THR A 48 -6.33 -5.31 3.50
C THR A 48 -5.28 -4.56 4.31
N GLY A 49 -5.65 -3.38 4.77
CA GLY A 49 -4.78 -2.49 5.52
C GLY A 49 -3.89 -1.60 4.66
N ARG A 50 -3.87 -0.32 4.97
CA ARG A 50 -2.96 0.66 4.37
C ARG A 50 -2.06 1.22 5.45
N GLU A 51 -0.75 1.15 5.25
CA GLU A 51 0.21 1.88 6.09
C GLU A 51 0.22 3.35 5.66
N ILE A 52 0.06 4.26 6.61
CA ILE A 52 0.15 5.71 6.37
C ILE A 52 0.87 6.32 7.56
N LEU A 53 1.98 7.00 7.30
CA LEU A 53 2.72 7.75 8.29
C LEU A 53 2.63 9.23 7.97
N THR A 54 2.39 10.04 9.00
CA THR A 54 2.36 11.51 8.90
C THR A 54 3.27 12.09 9.97
N ILE A 55 3.95 13.20 9.65
CA ILE A 55 4.76 13.93 10.63
C ILE A 55 3.85 14.91 11.36
N GLU A 56 3.87 14.87 12.69
CA GLU A 56 3.23 15.88 13.53
C GLU A 56 4.20 16.95 14.00
N ASN A 57 5.41 16.54 14.35
CA ASN A 57 6.43 17.43 14.89
C ASN A 57 7.83 16.85 14.64
N GLN A 58 8.83 17.73 14.72
CA GLN A 58 10.23 17.38 14.52
C GLN A 58 11.12 18.18 15.46
N GLY A 59 12.24 17.58 15.88
CA GLY A 59 13.23 18.23 16.74
C GLY A 59 14.64 17.87 16.33
N PHE A 60 15.50 18.88 16.18
CA PHE A 60 16.91 18.71 15.84
C PHE A 60 17.80 18.97 17.05
N ASP A 61 18.71 18.03 17.30
CA ASP A 61 19.77 18.13 18.30
C ASP A 61 21.11 18.02 17.57
N SER A 62 21.73 19.16 17.26
CA SER A 62 23.00 19.20 16.54
C SER A 62 24.18 18.71 17.38
N SER A 63 24.11 18.85 18.70
CA SER A 63 25.20 18.43 19.59
C SER A 63 25.31 16.90 19.64
N ASN A 64 24.17 16.20 19.62
CA ASN A 64 24.12 14.74 19.58
C ASN A 64 23.83 14.18 18.18
N MET A 65 23.86 15.01 17.13
CA MET A 65 23.60 14.62 15.74
C MET A 65 22.33 13.76 15.59
N LYS A 66 21.27 14.16 16.32
CA LYS A 66 20.03 13.41 16.50
C LYS A 66 18.86 14.22 15.96
N LEU A 67 18.08 13.59 15.09
CA LEU A 67 16.78 14.04 14.63
C LEU A 67 15.69 13.23 15.34
N THR A 68 14.75 13.92 15.98
CA THR A 68 13.58 13.31 16.60
C THR A 68 12.37 13.61 15.73
N LEU A 69 11.67 12.57 15.25
CA LEU A 69 10.44 12.72 14.48
C LEU A 69 9.26 12.16 15.27
N PHE A 70 8.21 12.98 15.40
CA PHE A 70 6.93 12.54 15.93
C PHE A 70 6.06 12.13 14.76
N LEU A 71 6.07 10.82 14.47
CA LEU A 71 5.29 10.23 13.39
C LEU A 71 3.99 9.67 13.95
N ARG A 72 2.85 9.96 13.32
CA ARG A 72 1.58 9.29 13.59
C ARG A 72 1.29 8.25 12.53
N ASN A 73 0.93 7.05 12.97
CA ASN A 73 0.30 6.08 12.07
C ASN A 73 -1.16 6.49 11.86
N THR A 74 -1.47 7.06 10.70
CA THR A 74 -2.84 7.38 10.28
C THR A 74 -3.42 6.32 9.35
N GLY A 75 -2.72 5.20 9.20
CA GLY A 75 -3.14 4.05 8.41
C GLY A 75 -4.19 3.19 9.11
N SER A 76 -4.64 2.15 8.41
CA SER A 76 -5.60 1.17 8.94
C SER A 76 -4.94 -0.10 9.48
N THR A 77 -3.61 -0.21 9.38
CA THR A 77 -2.84 -1.34 9.95
C THR A 77 -1.69 -0.88 10.81
N PRO A 78 -1.26 -1.72 11.77
CA PRO A 78 -0.01 -1.49 12.48
C PRO A 78 1.17 -1.39 11.52
N THR A 79 2.07 -0.45 11.78
CA THR A 79 3.24 -0.18 10.95
C THR A 79 4.51 -0.34 11.79
N THR A 80 5.50 -1.03 11.23
CA THR A 80 6.79 -1.27 11.85
C THR A 80 7.89 -0.72 10.93
N LEU A 81 8.74 0.15 11.45
CA LEU A 81 9.87 0.70 10.70
C LEU A 81 11.03 -0.29 10.72
N ALA A 82 11.77 -0.38 9.61
CA ALA A 82 12.87 -1.31 9.42
C ALA A 82 14.19 -0.60 9.09
N SER A 83 14.12 0.49 8.33
CA SER A 83 15.30 1.28 7.97
C SER A 83 14.95 2.76 7.77
N TYR A 84 15.97 3.60 7.88
CA TYR A 84 15.87 5.02 7.54
C TYR A 84 17.08 5.48 6.74
N TYR A 85 16.84 6.51 5.95
CA TYR A 85 17.83 7.23 5.17
C TYR A 85 17.61 8.72 5.37
N ILE A 86 18.69 9.47 5.53
CA ILE A 86 18.67 10.93 5.64
C ILE A 86 19.63 11.47 4.60
N GLN A 87 19.12 12.29 3.69
CA GLN A 87 19.87 12.94 2.64
C GLN A 87 19.89 14.46 2.84
N ASP A 88 21.02 15.11 2.57
CA ASP A 88 21.12 16.57 2.50
C ASP A 88 20.79 17.11 1.09
N GLN A 89 20.74 18.44 0.95
CA GLN A 89 20.51 19.10 -0.35
C GLN A 89 21.63 18.85 -1.38
N ASN A 90 22.81 18.47 -0.92
CA ASN A 90 23.99 18.22 -1.74
C ASN A 90 24.09 16.76 -2.20
N GLY A 91 23.14 15.91 -1.82
CA GLY A 91 23.06 14.50 -2.18
C GLY A 91 23.82 13.56 -1.26
N ASN A 92 24.47 14.05 -0.21
CA ASN A 92 25.13 13.21 0.79
C ASN A 92 24.08 12.53 1.66
N GLN A 93 24.33 11.27 2.03
CA GLN A 93 23.32 10.45 2.69
C GLN A 93 23.89 9.62 3.83
N TYR A 94 23.15 9.54 4.94
CA TYR A 94 23.30 8.53 5.98
C TYR A 94 22.18 7.50 5.88
N ALA A 95 22.52 6.23 5.98
CA ALA A 95 21.59 5.12 5.90
C ALA A 95 21.77 4.18 7.09
N ARG A 96 20.65 3.81 7.72
CA ARG A 96 20.63 2.72 8.71
C ARG A 96 19.69 1.64 8.19
N THR A 97 20.27 0.54 7.72
CA THR A 97 19.53 -0.58 7.10
C THR A 97 18.90 -1.51 8.13
N THR A 98 19.41 -1.52 9.36
CA THR A 98 18.87 -2.31 10.48
C THR A 98 18.44 -1.40 11.62
N TRP A 99 17.14 -1.14 11.68
CA TRP A 99 16.52 -0.30 12.70
C TRP A 99 15.15 -0.86 13.07
N SER A 100 15.10 -1.55 14.22
CA SER A 100 13.85 -2.10 14.73
C SER A 100 13.18 -1.09 15.66
N VAL A 101 11.99 -0.64 15.28
CA VAL A 101 11.09 0.15 16.13
C VAL A 101 9.86 -0.71 16.41
N PRO A 102 9.32 -0.74 17.64
CA PRO A 102 8.10 -1.50 17.93
C PRO A 102 6.94 -1.15 16.97
N ALA A 103 6.14 -2.16 16.64
CA ALA A 103 4.96 -1.97 15.80
C ALA A 103 4.02 -0.94 16.43
N THR A 104 3.57 0.03 15.63
CA THR A 104 2.72 1.13 16.07
C THR A 104 1.31 0.94 15.55
N SER A 105 0.33 0.88 16.45
CA SER A 105 -1.09 0.78 16.10
C SER A 105 -1.59 2.01 15.32
N PRO A 106 -2.67 1.88 14.54
CA PRO A 106 -3.40 3.01 13.98
C PRO A 106 -3.72 4.10 15.02
N ALA A 107 -3.80 5.34 14.55
CA ALA A 107 -4.04 6.57 15.32
C ALA A 107 -3.04 6.85 16.45
N SER A 108 -1.91 6.13 16.52
CA SER A 108 -0.93 6.24 17.59
C SER A 108 0.38 6.87 17.10
N ILE A 109 1.10 7.54 18.01
CA ILE A 109 2.44 8.06 17.74
C ILE A 109 3.42 6.89 17.74
N VAL A 110 4.30 6.84 16.74
CA VAL A 110 5.33 5.81 16.61
C VAL A 110 6.24 5.85 17.83
N ASN A 111 6.41 4.69 18.48
CA ASN A 111 7.20 4.51 19.70
C ASN A 111 6.70 5.33 20.93
N GLY A 112 5.53 5.96 20.86
CA GLY A 112 4.94 6.76 21.94
C GLY A 112 5.63 8.10 22.23
N THR A 113 6.95 8.17 22.08
CA THR A 113 7.80 9.35 22.32
C THR A 113 8.44 9.90 21.04
N GLY A 114 8.07 9.36 19.87
CA GLY A 114 8.71 9.64 18.60
C GLY A 114 9.91 8.73 18.32
N VAL A 115 10.44 8.87 17.11
CA VAL A 115 11.55 8.08 16.60
C VAL A 115 12.84 8.90 16.55
N PHE A 116 13.95 8.27 16.91
CA PHE A 116 15.27 8.90 16.94
C PHE A 116 16.10 8.42 15.76
N LEU A 117 16.48 9.36 14.89
CA LEU A 117 17.34 9.13 13.75
C LEU A 117 18.69 9.80 14.03
N PHE A 118 19.73 8.99 14.08
CA PHE A 118 21.09 9.47 14.33
C PHE A 118 21.86 9.52 13.02
N ILE A 119 22.77 10.48 12.90
CA ILE A 119 23.73 10.59 11.78
C ILE A 119 25.17 10.65 12.28
N ASN A 120 26.13 10.51 11.37
CA ASN A 120 27.56 10.70 11.63
C ASN A 120 28.04 9.91 12.87
N THR A 121 28.83 10.48 13.77
CA THR A 121 29.42 9.76 14.93
C THR A 121 28.39 9.27 15.93
N ALA A 122 27.18 9.84 15.95
CA ALA A 122 26.09 9.37 16.81
C ALA A 122 25.43 8.09 16.28
N CYS A 123 25.64 7.73 15.01
CA CYS A 123 25.11 6.51 14.42
C CYS A 123 26.20 5.47 14.15
N ILE A 124 26.43 4.60 15.14
CA ILE A 124 27.47 3.56 15.08
C ILE A 124 27.21 2.54 13.95
N SER A 125 25.95 2.28 13.61
CA SER A 125 25.55 1.29 12.61
C SER A 125 25.08 1.90 11.28
N CYS A 126 25.35 3.19 11.04
CA CYS A 126 25.00 3.83 9.78
C CYS A 126 26.10 3.65 8.74
N THR A 127 25.70 3.46 7.48
CA THR A 127 26.56 3.67 6.33
C THR A 127 26.36 5.10 5.80
N HIS A 128 27.40 5.69 5.24
CA HIS A 128 27.32 7.00 4.61
C HIS A 128 27.74 6.93 3.14
N ALA A 129 27.15 7.79 2.32
CA ALA A 129 27.51 7.97 0.93
C ALA A 129 27.77 9.47 0.69
N GLY A 130 28.90 9.79 0.04
CA GLY A 130 29.35 11.16 -0.16
C GLY A 130 30.12 11.72 1.04
N ASN A 131 30.02 13.03 1.25
CA ASN A 131 30.69 13.73 2.33
C ASN A 131 29.91 13.60 3.65
N SER A 132 30.63 13.58 4.77
CA SER A 132 29.99 13.65 6.09
C SER A 132 29.36 15.02 6.30
N PHE A 133 28.13 15.04 6.83
CA PHE A 133 27.43 16.28 7.16
C PHE A 133 26.88 16.26 8.59
N GLN A 134 26.47 17.44 9.04
CA GLN A 134 25.77 17.65 10.30
C GLN A 134 24.50 18.45 10.00
N PHE A 135 23.53 18.38 10.92
CA PHE A 135 22.35 19.23 10.81
C PHE A 135 22.75 20.69 10.97
N GLN A 136 22.31 21.56 10.06
CA GLN A 136 22.57 23.01 10.04
C GLN A 136 21.25 23.74 9.78
N ALA A 137 21.04 24.86 10.46
CA ALA A 137 19.83 25.66 10.28
C ALA A 137 19.78 26.27 8.87
N GLY A 138 18.58 26.32 8.28
CA GLY A 138 18.34 26.79 6.91
C GLY A 138 18.50 25.72 5.82
N ASN A 139 19.04 24.54 6.15
CA ASN A 139 19.20 23.44 5.20
C ASN A 139 18.01 22.47 5.27
N ALA A 140 17.62 21.96 4.10
CA ALA A 140 16.61 20.92 3.97
C ALA A 140 17.24 19.53 4.02
N TYR A 141 16.54 18.59 4.64
CA TYR A 141 16.91 17.20 4.75
C TYR A 141 15.75 16.33 4.29
N THR A 142 16.04 15.35 3.45
CA THR A 142 15.06 14.36 2.99
C THR A 142 15.22 13.09 3.79
N ILE A 143 14.18 12.73 4.55
CA ILE A 143 14.12 11.53 5.37
C ILE A 143 13.26 10.52 4.65
N THR A 144 13.84 9.37 4.39
CA THR A 144 13.17 8.24 3.78
C THR A 144 13.12 7.11 4.79
N LEU A 145 11.91 6.72 5.18
CA LEU A 145 11.64 5.62 6.09
C LEU A 145 11.12 4.43 5.30
N ILE A 146 11.60 3.24 5.62
CA ILE A 146 11.11 1.99 5.01
C ILE A 146 10.51 1.12 6.11
N THR A 147 9.30 0.63 5.88
CA THR A 147 8.62 -0.29 6.80
C THR A 147 9.09 -1.73 6.58
N GLN A 148 8.78 -2.63 7.52
CA GLN A 148 9.02 -4.06 7.36
C GLN A 148 8.29 -4.67 6.15
N ARG A 149 7.22 -4.03 5.68
CA ARG A 149 6.49 -4.42 4.46
C ARG A 149 7.08 -3.81 3.19
N ASN A 150 8.27 -3.20 3.30
CA ASN A 150 8.97 -2.53 2.21
C ASN A 150 8.21 -1.33 1.61
N ASN A 151 7.32 -0.71 2.37
CA ASN A 151 6.68 0.55 1.98
C ASN A 151 7.61 1.72 2.33
N GLN A 152 7.71 2.68 1.41
CA GLN A 152 8.60 3.83 1.53
C GLN A 152 7.81 5.10 1.85
N PHE A 153 8.24 5.83 2.87
CA PHE A 153 7.70 7.13 3.26
C PHE A 153 8.83 8.16 3.22
N ALA A 154 8.73 9.14 2.33
CA ALA A 154 9.71 10.20 2.19
C ALA A 154 9.12 11.53 2.69
N PHE A 155 9.90 12.24 3.50
CA PHE A 155 9.54 13.53 4.06
C PHE A 155 10.72 14.50 3.92
N THR A 156 10.44 15.73 3.51
CA THR A 156 11.44 16.79 3.46
C THR A 156 11.19 17.77 4.59
N ILE A 157 12.21 18.01 5.39
CA ILE A 157 12.14 18.87 6.57
C ILE A 157 13.28 19.89 6.52
N ILE A 158 13.04 21.09 7.04
CA ILE A 158 14.04 22.15 7.14
C ILE A 158 14.37 22.32 8.62
N ARG A 159 15.66 22.48 8.94
CA ARG A 159 16.09 22.84 10.30
C ARG A 159 16.07 24.35 10.51
#